data_AF-A0A1Q9WBH4-F1
#
_entry.id   AF-A0A1Q9WBH4-F1
#
_cell.length_a   1.000
_cell.length_b   1.000
_cell.length_c   1.000
_cell.angle_alpha   90.00
_cell.angle_beta   90.00
_cell.angle_gamma   90.00
#
_symmetry.space_group_name_H-M   'P 1'
#
loop_
_entity.id
_entity.type
_entity.pdbx_description
1 polymer ?
#
loop_
_entity_poly.entity_id
_entity_poly.type
_entity_poly.pdbx_seq_one_letter_code
_entity_poly.pdbx_strand_id
1 'polypeptide(L)' 'MTTTDERHEISQLAESGGWLHRDVDRVDVYQRGTNRIRVVWQGSDKISGATLYQDDIMTTYTRELATLNGWLKR' A
#
# COMPACT_ATOMS: atom_id res chain seq x y z
N MET A 1 19.17 -11.89 7.73
CA MET A 1 17.92 -11.32 8.28
C MET A 1 17.91 -9.84 7.91
N THR A 2 17.57 -9.53 6.66
CA THR A 2 17.27 -8.16 6.26
C THR A 2 15.81 -7.95 6.60
N THR A 3 15.54 -7.44 7.80
CA THR A 3 14.25 -6.85 8.13
C THR A 3 14.17 -5.53 7.37
N THR A 4 14.07 -5.66 6.05
CA THR A 4 13.78 -4.56 5.17
C THR A 4 12.43 -4.01 5.61
N ASP A 5 12.40 -2.73 5.95
CA ASP A 5 11.20 -2.04 6.40
C ASP A 5 10.21 -1.95 5.22
N GLU A 6 9.34 -2.97 5.08
CA GLU A 6 8.39 -3.08 3.96
C GLU A 6 7.53 -1.81 3.87
N ARG A 7 7.18 -1.23 5.01
CA ARG A 7 6.37 0.00 5.07
C ARG A 7 7.11 1.20 4.50
N HIS A 8 8.40 1.32 4.82
CA HIS A 8 9.24 2.38 4.26
C HIS A 8 9.43 2.20 2.75
N GLU A 9 9.71 1.00 2.27
CA GLU A 9 9.89 0.73 0.83
C GLU A 9 8.61 1.01 0.03
N ILE A 10 7.45 0.60 0.57
CA ILE A 10 6.15 0.87 -0.04
C ILE A 10 5.88 2.39 -0.12
N SER A 11 6.20 3.13 0.95
CA SER A 11 6.02 4.58 0.98
C SER A 11 6.88 5.27 -0.09
N GLN A 12 8.17 4.92 -0.18
CA GLN A 12 9.06 5.46 -1.22
C GLN A 12 8.60 5.11 -2.64
N LEU A 13 8.16 3.87 -2.85
CA LEU A 13 7.63 3.45 -4.15
C LEU A 13 6.39 4.26 -4.53
N ALA A 14 5.47 4.44 -3.58
CA ALA A 14 4.24 5.19 -3.78
C ALA A 14 4.54 6.67 -4.12
N GLU A 15 5.43 7.32 -3.37
CA GLU A 15 5.87 8.70 -3.64
C GLU A 15 6.48 8.83 -5.03
N SER A 16 7.36 7.91 -5.42
CA SER A 16 7.98 7.90 -6.76
C SER A 16 6.95 7.71 -7.89
N GLY A 17 5.85 7.02 -7.61
CA GLY A 17 4.74 6.77 -8.54
C GLY A 17 3.66 7.85 -8.54
N GLY A 18 3.87 8.96 -7.82
CA GLY A 18 2.93 10.07 -7.73
C GLY A 18 1.67 9.77 -6.91
N TRP A 19 1.73 8.78 -6.01
CA TRP A 19 0.64 8.49 -5.09
C TRP A 19 0.67 9.45 -3.91
N LEU A 20 -0.50 9.98 -3.53
CA LEU A 20 -0.68 10.70 -2.28
C LEU A 20 -0.74 9.67 -1.14
N HIS A 21 0.15 9.82 -0.16
CA HIS A 21 0.20 8.95 1.02
C HIS A 21 -0.40 9.64 2.24
N ARG A 22 -1.19 8.88 3.00
CA ARG A 22 -1.68 9.24 4.33
C ARG A 22 -1.46 8.05 5.25
N ASP A 23 -0.72 8.26 6.32
CA ASP A 23 -0.61 7.31 7.43
C ASP A 23 -1.72 7.56 8.46
N VAL A 24 -2.38 6.49 8.89
CA VAL A 24 -3.40 6.49 9.93
C VAL A 24 -3.15 5.29 10.83
N ASP A 25 -2.28 5.48 11.83
CA ASP A 25 -1.85 4.44 12.77
C ASP A 25 -1.27 3.22 12.01
N ARG A 26 -1.97 2.07 12.03
CA ARG A 26 -1.57 0.83 11.37
C ARG A 26 -2.02 0.74 9.91
N VAL A 27 -2.65 1.79 9.38
CA VAL A 27 -3.19 1.81 8.03
C VAL A 27 -2.51 2.90 7.22
N ASP A 28 -1.91 2.52 6.10
CA ASP A 28 -1.53 3.48 5.07
C ASP A 28 -2.57 3.53 3.97
N VAL A 29 -2.87 4.74 3.51
CA VAL A 29 -3.75 4.99 2.39
C VAL A 29 -2.95 5.67 1.29
N TYR A 30 -2.92 5.03 0.12
CA TYR A 30 -2.30 5.56 -1.09
C TYR A 30 -3.39 5.90 -2.10
N GLN A 31 -3.40 7.12 -2.62
CA GLN A 31 -4.42 7.56 -3.58
C GLN A 31 -3.78 8.19 -4.83
N ARG A 32 -4.27 7.81 -6.01
CA ARG A 32 -3.88 8.40 -7.29
C ARG A 32 -5.05 8.38 -8.27
N GLY A 33 -5.60 9.56 -8.54
CA GLY A 33 -6.86 9.69 -9.28
C GLY A 33 -8.01 8.98 -8.56
N THR A 34 -8.71 8.10 -9.26
CA THR A 34 -9.82 7.29 -8.73
C THR A 34 -9.36 5.98 -8.08
N ASN A 35 -8.08 5.64 -8.16
CA ASN A 35 -7.51 4.48 -7.50
C ASN A 35 -7.15 4.82 -6.06
N ARG A 36 -7.51 3.94 -5.12
CA ARG A 36 -7.10 4.02 -3.73
C ARG A 36 -6.64 2.65 -3.24
N ILE A 37 -5.52 2.60 -2.56
CA ILE A 37 -5.00 1.40 -1.92
C ILE A 37 -5.00 1.63 -0.42
N ARG A 38 -5.58 0.71 0.34
CA ARG A 38 -5.46 0.68 1.80
C ARG A 38 -4.55 -0.48 2.18
N VAL A 39 -3.46 -0.20 2.88
CA VAL A 39 -2.52 -1.21 3.38
C VAL A 39 -2.63 -1.23 4.90
N VAL A 40 -2.82 -2.41 5.46
CA VAL A 40 -2.85 -2.66 6.90
C VAL A 40 -1.55 -3.35 7.28
N TRP A 41 -0.89 -2.84 8.32
CA TRP A 41 0.39 -3.34 8.81
C TRP A 41 0.22 -4.17 10.09
N GLN A 42 1.00 -5.24 10.21
CA GLN A 42 1.26 -5.96 11.44
C GLN A 42 2.51 -5.35 12.09
N GLY A 43 2.33 -4.64 13.20
CA GLY A 43 3.42 -3.86 13.78
C GLY A 43 3.83 -2.73 12.84
N SER A 44 5.13 -2.46 12.74
CA SER A 44 5.66 -1.34 11.97
C SER A 44 6.09 -1.70 10.55
N ASP A 45 6.35 -2.98 10.27
CA ASP A 45 7.21 -3.40 9.16
C ASP A 45 6.69 -4.56 8.32
N LYS A 46 5.59 -5.21 8.71
CA LYS A 46 5.07 -6.38 7.99
C LYS A 46 3.65 -6.18 7.46
N ILE A 47 3.39 -6.49 6.20
CA ILE A 47 2.03 -6.43 5.66
C ILE A 47 1.07 -7.41 6.37
N SER A 48 -0.09 -6.90 6.80
CA SER A 48 -1.23 -7.70 7.25
C SER A 48 -2.24 -7.92 6.12
N GLY A 49 -2.37 -6.94 5.21
CA GLY A 49 -3.13 -7.07 3.97
C GLY A 49 -3.29 -5.73 3.27
N ALA A 50 -3.59 -5.76 1.98
CA ALA A 50 -3.86 -4.59 1.17
C ALA A 50 -5.13 -4.77 0.35
N THR A 51 -5.87 -3.67 0.17
CA THR A 51 -7.09 -3.63 -0.63
C THR A 51 -6.99 -2.54 -1.68
N LEU A 52 -7.21 -2.88 -2.94
CA LEU A 52 -7.37 -1.94 -4.04
C LEU A 52 -8.84 -1.55 -4.16
N TYR A 53 -9.07 -0.25 -4.32
CA TYR A 53 -10.35 0.36 -4.63
C TYR A 53 -10.22 1.13 -5.94
N GLN A 54 -11.26 1.09 -6.77
CA GLN A 54 -11.39 1.89 -7.98
C GLN A 54 -12.77 2.52 -7.96
N ASP A 55 -12.86 3.85 -8.07
CA ASP A 55 -14.13 4.59 -7.96
C ASP A 55 -14.89 4.23 -6.66
N ASP A 56 -14.14 4.17 -5.55
CA ASP A 56 -14.61 3.74 -4.22
C ASP A 56 -15.14 2.29 -4.11
N ILE A 57 -15.14 1.52 -5.20
CA ILE A 57 -15.52 0.10 -5.20
C ILE A 57 -14.30 -0.75 -4.84
N MET A 58 -14.43 -1.61 -3.83
CA MET A 58 -13.40 -2.61 -3.50
C MET A 58 -13.27 -3.60 -4.66
N THR A 59 -12.07 -3.72 -5.22
CA THR A 59 -11.83 -4.60 -6.38
C THR A 59 -11.04 -5.85 -6.01
N THR A 60 -9.98 -5.72 -5.22
CA THR A 60 -9.08 -6.84 -4.93
C THR A 60 -8.46 -6.71 -3.55
N TYR A 61 -8.38 -7.83 -2.82
CA TYR A 61 -7.65 -7.97 -1.57
C TYR A 61 -6.44 -8.89 -1.77
N THR A 62 -5.32 -8.57 -1.13
CA THR A 62 -4.12 -9.39 -1.12
C THR A 62 -3.40 -9.32 0.22
N ARG A 63 -2.63 -10.35 0.54
CA ARG A 63 -1.62 -10.32 1.62
C ARG A 63 -0.19 -10.32 1.09
N GLU A 64 -0.05 -10.39 -0.24
CA GLU A 64 1.23 -10.51 -0.91
C GLU A 64 1.80 -9.13 -1.24
N LEU A 65 2.98 -8.83 -0.71
CA LEU A 65 3.69 -7.57 -0.96
C LEU A 65 3.97 -7.36 -2.46
N ALA A 66 4.24 -8.43 -3.21
CA ALA A 66 4.47 -8.38 -4.64
C ALA A 66 3.26 -7.85 -5.43
N THR A 67 2.03 -8.20 -5.01
CA THR A 67 0.81 -7.69 -5.63
C THR A 67 0.61 -6.21 -5.34
N LEU A 68 0.84 -5.79 -4.08
CA LEU A 68 0.80 -4.37 -3.69
C LEU A 68 1.80 -3.53 -4.51
N ASN A 69 3.05 -4.00 -4.62
CA ASN A 69 4.07 -3.38 -5.46
C ASN A 69 3.62 -3.25 -6.92
N GLY A 70 2.95 -4.28 -7.45
CA GLY A 70 2.39 -4.26 -8.80
C GLY A 70 1.31 -3.19 -8.99
N TRP A 71 0.51 -2.88 -7.95
CA TRP A 71 -0.49 -1.81 -8.04
C TRP A 71 0.14 -0.42 -8.02
N LEU A 72 1.16 -0.20 -7.17
CA LEU A 72 1.82 1.10 -7.05
C LEU A 72 2.64 1.48 -8.30
N LYS A 73 3.13 0.48 -9.03
CA LYS A 73 3.91 0.65 -10.28
C LYS A 73 3.08 0.84 -11.55
N ARG A 74 1.79 0.48 -11.53
CA ARG A 74 0.84 0.90 -12.59
C ARG A 74 0.70 2.42 -12.55
#